data_AF-A0A534KBQ6-F1
#
_entry.id   AF-A0A534KBQ6-F1
#
_cell.length_a   1.000
_cell.length_b   1.000
_cell.length_c   1.000
_cell.angle_alpha   90.00
_cell.angle_beta   90.00
_cell.angle_gamma   90.00
#
_symmetry.space_group_name_H-M   'P 1'
#
loop_
_entity.id
_entity.type
_entity.pdbx_description
1 polymer ?
#
loop_
_entity_poly.entity_id
_entity_poly.type
_entity_poly.pdbx_seq_one_letter_code
_entity_poly.pdbx_strand_id
1 'polypeptide(L)'
;LDDRAVSPVIATILLVAITVVLAGVLYIMLSGLLIPGQSGPRVLGIALTKSGDGKNWTLTVVSTPQGLTQSEALLTIYAPNGSVMLSKNFLVLVFS
;
A
#
# COMPACT_ATOMS: atom_id res chain seq x y z
N LEU A 1 -12.52 -34.70 44.30
CA LEU A 1 -11.42 -34.55 43.31
C LEU A 1 -11.96 -35.06 41.99
N ASP A 2 -12.36 -34.16 41.12
CA ASP A 2 -12.94 -34.47 39.81
C ASP A 2 -11.78 -34.68 38.82
N ASP A 3 -11.03 -35.77 38.99
CA ASP A 3 -10.02 -36.21 38.01
C ASP A 3 -10.77 -36.75 36.79
N ARG A 4 -11.22 -35.82 35.94
CA ARG A 4 -11.70 -36.12 34.60
C ARG A 4 -10.51 -36.62 33.80
N ALA A 5 -10.27 -37.92 33.91
CA ALA A 5 -9.47 -38.66 32.95
C ALA A 5 -10.09 -38.44 31.57
N VAL A 6 -9.56 -37.46 30.85
CA VAL A 6 -9.85 -37.28 29.43
C VAL A 6 -9.36 -38.53 28.72
N SER A 7 -10.25 -39.21 28.00
CA SER A 7 -9.87 -40.38 27.22
C SER A 7 -8.71 -40.02 26.29
N PRO A 8 -7.70 -40.89 26.10
CA PRO A 8 -6.53 -40.61 25.26
C PRO A 8 -6.88 -40.09 23.87
N VAL A 9 -8.01 -40.53 23.30
CA VAL A 9 -8.53 -40.06 22.00
C VAL A 9 -9.19 -38.68 22.08
N ILE A 10 -9.89 -38.40 23.17
CA ILE A 10 -10.54 -37.09 23.36
C ILE A 10 -9.47 -36.01 23.59
N ALA A 11 -8.40 -36.36 24.32
CA ALA A 11 -7.26 -35.48 24.53
C ALA A 11 -6.59 -35.06 23.22
N THR A 12 -6.42 -35.97 22.26
CA THR A 12 -5.81 -35.65 20.97
C THR A 12 -6.72 -34.79 20.10
N ILE A 13 -8.02 -35.03 20.09
CA ILE A 13 -8.99 -34.20 19.35
C ILE A 13 -8.99 -32.76 19.90
N LEU A 14 -9.05 -32.60 21.23
CA LEU A 14 -9.01 -31.27 21.86
C LEU A 14 -7.70 -30.55 21.59
N LEU A 15 -6.58 -31.28 21.64
CA LEU A 15 -5.26 -30.74 21.35
C LEU A 15 -5.16 -30.23 19.90
N VAL A 16 -5.58 -31.06 18.95
CA VAL A 16 -5.54 -30.72 17.51
C VAL A 16 -6.50 -29.57 17.20
N ALA A 17 -7.68 -29.54 17.81
CA ALA A 17 -8.65 -28.47 17.60
C ALA A 17 -8.05 -27.09 17.97
N ILE A 18 -7.38 -27.00 19.12
CA ILE A 18 -6.79 -25.73 19.59
C ILE A 18 -5.62 -25.32 18.68
N THR A 19 -4.75 -26.24 18.30
CA THR A 19 -3.58 -25.90 17.46
C THR A 19 -3.97 -25.49 16.06
N VAL A 20 -5.01 -26.10 15.46
CA VAL A 20 -5.54 -25.71 14.15
C VAL A 20 -6.15 -24.31 14.21
N VAL A 21 -6.89 -24.00 15.28
CA VAL A 21 -7.45 -22.64 15.48
C VAL A 21 -6.33 -21.61 15.62
N LEU A 22 -5.33 -21.88 16.47
CA LEU A 22 -4.18 -20.99 16.63
C LEU A 22 -3.40 -20.79 15.32
N ALA A 23 -3.17 -21.87 14.57
CA ALA A 23 -2.51 -21.80 13.26
C ALA A 23 -3.31 -20.95 12.26
N GLY A 24 -4.64 -21.08 12.24
CA GLY A 24 -5.52 -20.26 11.40
C GLY A 24 -5.51 -18.78 11.79
N VAL A 25 -5.60 -18.46 13.08
CA VAL A 25 -5.57 -17.07 13.56
C VAL A 25 -4.21 -16.41 13.28
N LEU A 26 -3.11 -17.13 13.53
CA LEU A 26 -1.76 -16.67 13.19
C LEU A 26 -1.61 -16.44 11.68
N TYR A 27 -2.17 -17.32 10.85
CA TYR A 27 -2.16 -17.13 9.39
C TYR A 27 -2.90 -15.84 8.98
N ILE A 28 -4.06 -15.55 9.56
CA ILE A 28 -4.82 -14.33 9.25
C ILE A 28 -4.05 -13.08 9.68
N MET A 29 -3.47 -13.09 10.87
CA MET A 29 -2.64 -11.98 11.37
C MET A 29 -1.38 -11.78 10.51
N LEU A 30 -0.72 -12.87 10.14
CA LEU A 30 0.50 -12.82 9.32
C LEU A 30 0.17 -12.45 7.87
N SER A 31 -0.98 -12.83 7.34
CA SER A 31 -1.44 -12.42 6.00
C SER A 31 -1.62 -10.90 5.93
N GLY A 32 -2.11 -10.26 6.99
CA GLY A 32 -2.16 -8.80 7.07
C GLY A 32 -0.78 -8.12 7.08
N LEU A 33 0.24 -8.79 7.62
CA LEU A 33 1.63 -8.30 7.68
C LEU A 33 2.42 -8.57 6.39
N LEU A 34 2.15 -9.70 5.74
CA LEU A 34 2.82 -10.15 4.52
C LEU A 34 2.23 -9.56 3.25
N ILE A 35 1.01 -8.98 3.30
CA ILE A 35 0.63 -8.00 2.29
C ILE A 35 1.61 -6.86 2.48
N PRO A 36 2.53 -6.60 1.52
CA PRO A 36 3.34 -5.41 1.56
C PRO A 36 2.39 -4.24 1.29
N GLY A 37 1.65 -3.83 2.32
CA GLY A 37 1.17 -2.48 2.46
C GLY A 37 2.42 -1.64 2.63
N GLN A 38 3.13 -1.37 1.53
CA GLN A 38 3.09 -0.08 0.84
C GLN A 38 2.48 1.08 1.67
N SER A 39 2.79 1.16 2.96
CA SER A 39 2.16 2.02 3.97
C SER A 39 3.21 2.99 4.49
N GLY A 40 3.67 3.83 3.57
CA GLY A 40 4.41 5.04 3.84
C GLY A 40 3.96 6.09 2.82
N PRO A 41 4.07 7.39 3.12
CA PRO A 41 3.85 8.43 2.12
C PRO A 41 4.68 8.10 0.87
N ARG A 42 4.01 7.76 -0.24
CA ARG A 42 4.71 7.54 -1.50
C ARG A 42 5.08 8.89 -2.07
N VAL A 43 6.37 9.19 -2.09
CA VAL A 43 6.87 10.43 -2.66
C VAL A 43 7.28 10.17 -4.09
N LEU A 44 6.65 10.89 -5.03
CA LEU A 44 7.12 10.97 -6.41
C LEU A 44 8.22 12.02 -6.47
N GLY A 45 9.39 11.64 -6.98
CA GLY A 45 10.44 12.60 -7.29
C GLY A 45 10.05 13.37 -8.53
N ILE A 46 9.90 14.69 -8.40
CA ILE A 46 9.48 15.57 -9.50
C ILE A 46 10.55 16.64 -9.69
N ALA A 47 11.09 16.73 -10.90
CA ALA A 47 11.94 17.83 -11.32
C ALA A 47 11.12 18.83 -12.14
N LEU A 48 11.17 20.10 -11.74
CA LEU A 48 10.55 21.21 -12.44
C LEU A 48 11.64 21.98 -13.16
N THR A 49 11.51 22.19 -14.47
CA THR A 49 12.45 22.99 -15.25
C THR A 49 11.68 23.91 -16.18
N LYS A 50 12.15 25.14 -16.40
CA LYS A 50 11.59 25.99 -17.45
C LYS A 50 12.02 25.44 -18.81
N SER A 51 11.07 25.28 -19.73
CA SER A 51 11.36 24.97 -21.13
C SER A 51 12.31 26.03 -21.70
N GLY A 52 13.11 25.68 -22.71
CA GLY A 52 14.09 26.58 -23.34
C GLY A 52 13.49 27.90 -23.83
N ASP A 53 12.18 27.92 -24.09
CA ASP A 53 11.43 29.12 -24.50
C ASP A 53 11.02 30.05 -23.33
N GLY A 54 11.36 29.70 -22.08
CA GLY A 54 11.12 30.49 -20.87
C GLY A 54 9.66 30.67 -20.42
N LYS A 55 8.69 30.31 -21.28
CA LYS A 55 7.25 30.48 -21.05
C LYS A 55 6.56 29.24 -20.50
N ASN A 56 7.08 28.06 -20.80
CA ASN A 56 6.49 26.78 -20.39
C ASN A 56 7.31 26.15 -19.26
N TRP A 57 6.64 25.37 -18.42
CA TRP A 57 7.28 24.55 -17.39
C TRP A 57 7.20 23.09 -17.80
N THR A 58 8.34 22.42 -17.77
CA THR A 58 8.46 20.98 -17.99
C THR A 58 8.52 20.29 -16.64
N LEU A 59 7.61 19.34 -16.44
CA LEU A 59 7.54 18.48 -15.26
C LEU A 59 8.11 17.12 -15.63
N THR A 60 9.25 16.74 -15.07
CA THR A 60 9.87 15.44 -15.30
C THR A 60 9.77 14.60 -14.04
N VAL A 61 9.17 13.41 -14.15
CA VAL A 61 9.16 12.44 -13.05
C VAL A 61 10.53 11.76 -13.03
N VAL A 62 11.28 11.99 -11.96
CA VAL A 62 12.66 11.48 -11.80
C VAL A 62 12.75 10.22 -10.94
N SER A 63 11.71 9.93 -10.14
CA SER A 63 11.61 8.67 -9.42
C SER A 63 10.16 8.29 -9.14
N THR A 64 9.88 7.00 -9.28
CA THR A 64 8.59 6.39 -8.93
C THR A 64 8.80 5.30 -7.88
N PRO A 65 8.12 5.37 -6.72
CA PRO A 65 8.10 4.27 -5.77
C PRO A 65 7.53 3.00 -6.40
N GLN A 66 8.11 1.85 -6.08
CA GLN A 66 7.60 0.57 -6.54
C GLN A 66 6.18 0.33 -6.01
N GLY A 67 5.26 -0.04 -6.91
CA GLY A 67 3.89 -0.40 -6.55
C GLY A 67 2.86 0.75 -6.58
N LEU A 68 3.23 1.97 -7.01
CA LEU A 68 2.23 2.86 -7.61
C LEU A 68 1.75 2.21 -8.90
N THR A 69 0.55 1.65 -8.88
CA THR A 69 -0.16 1.36 -10.11
C THR A 69 -0.33 2.70 -10.85
N GLN A 70 -0.02 2.72 -12.15
CA GLN A 70 0.10 3.92 -12.99
C GLN A 70 -1.19 4.75 -13.13
N SER A 71 -2.25 4.43 -12.37
CA SER A 71 -3.62 4.86 -12.59
C SER A 71 -4.23 5.71 -11.48
N GLU A 72 -3.48 6.05 -10.42
CA GLU A 72 -4.01 6.83 -9.28
C GLU A 72 -3.31 8.18 -9.06
N ALA A 73 -2.34 8.55 -9.90
CA ALA A 73 -1.64 9.83 -9.77
C ALA A 73 -2.54 10.98 -10.26
N LEU A 74 -2.89 11.90 -9.33
CA LEU A 74 -3.65 13.10 -9.63
C LEU A 74 -2.73 14.31 -9.65
N LEU A 75 -2.73 15.05 -10.74
CA LEU A 75 -2.02 16.33 -10.85
C LEU A 75 -2.95 17.47 -10.46
N THR A 76 -2.48 18.37 -9.59
CA THR A 76 -3.14 19.64 -9.29
C THR A 76 -2.11 20.76 -9.36
N ILE A 77 -2.39 21.81 -10.12
CA ILE A 77 -1.51 22.98 -10.20
C ILE A 77 -2.20 24.14 -9.49
N TYR A 78 -1.50 24.73 -8.52
CA TYR A 78 -1.94 25.92 -7.81
C TYR A 78 -1.26 27.15 -8.37
N ALA A 79 -2.02 28.23 -8.52
CA ALA A 79 -1.49 29.56 -8.74
C ALA A 79 -0.76 30.04 -7.47
N PRO A 80 0.12 31.06 -7.58
CA PRO A 80 0.80 31.66 -6.44
C PRO A 80 -0.15 32.20 -5.36
N ASN A 81 -1.40 32.50 -5.71
CA ASN A 81 -2.46 32.96 -4.81
C ASN A 81 -3.25 31.80 -4.16
N GLY A 82 -2.84 30.54 -4.37
CA GLY A 82 -3.50 29.35 -3.83
C GLY A 82 -4.73 28.88 -4.62
N SER A 83 -5.13 29.57 -5.69
CA SER A 83 -6.23 29.14 -6.56
C SER A 83 -5.84 27.93 -7.40
N VAL A 84 -6.76 26.99 -7.64
CA VAL A 84 -6.51 25.83 -8.49
C VAL A 84 -6.54 26.24 -9.97
N MET A 85 -5.39 26.18 -10.65
CA MET A 85 -5.27 26.44 -12.10
C MET A 85 -5.55 25.21 -12.94
N LEU A 86 -5.17 24.03 -12.43
CA LEU A 86 -5.52 22.73 -13.01
C LEU A 86 -6.03 21.86 -11.87
N SER A 87 -7.30 21.45 -11.96
CA SER A 87 -7.92 20.54 -11.00
C SER A 87 -7.40 19.11 -11.17
N LYS A 88 -7.61 18.28 -10.14
CA LYS A 88 -7.21 16.86 -10.08
C LYS A 88 -7.48 16.14 -11.40
N ASN A 89 -6.44 16.00 -12.21
CA ASN A 89 -6.53 15.31 -13.49
C ASN A 89 -5.74 13.99 -13.43
N PHE A 90 -6.30 12.95 -14.05
CA PHE A 90 -5.66 11.64 -14.11
C PHE A 90 -4.45 11.71 -15.03
N LEU A 91 -3.28 11.50 -14.46
CA LEU A 91 -2.04 11.41 -15.21
C LEU A 91 -1.72 9.95 -15.49
N VAL A 92 -1.75 9.54 -16.75
CA VAL A 92 -1.29 8.22 -17.18
C VAL A 92 0.21 8.31 -17.47
N LEU A 93 1.03 7.72 -16.60
CA LEU A 93 2.47 7.66 -16.77
C LEU A 93 2.87 6.36 -17.48
N VAL A 94 3.18 6.44 -18.77
CA VAL A 94 3.67 5.31 -19.57
C VAL A 94 5.21 5.35 -19.56
N PHE A 95 5.83 4.33 -18.97
CA PHE A 95 7.29 4.15 -19.01
C PHE A 95 7.60 3.03 -20.01
N SER A 96 8.53 3.29 -20.93
CA SER A 96 9.05 2.33 -21.91
C SER A 96 10.18 1.49 -21.33
#